data_AF-A0A7D4A6X1-F1
#
_entry.id   AF-A0A7D4A6X1-F1
#
_cell.length_a   1.000
_cell.length_b   1.000
_cell.length_c   1.000
_cell.angle_alpha   90.00
_cell.angle_beta   90.00
_cell.angle_gamma   90.00
#
_symmetry.space_group_name_H-M   'P 1'
#
loop_
_entity.id
_entity.type
_entity.pdbx_description
1 polymer ?
#
loop_
_entity_poly.entity_id
_entity_poly.type
_entity_poly.pdbx_seq_one_letter_code
_entity_poly.pdbx_strand_id
1 'polypeptide(L)' 'MTQPALSRLESGGPTPTIGVLERLAHALDAKLKVEFTDAA' A
#
# COMPACT_ATOMS: atom_id res chain seq x y z
N MET A 1 -3.99 1.14 11.53
CA MET A 1 -3.26 -0.06 11.05
C MET A 1 -2.81 -0.86 12.25
N THR A 2 -2.74 -2.18 12.17
CA THR A 2 -2.16 -2.98 13.25
C THR A 2 -0.69 -3.23 12.96
N GLN A 3 0.14 -3.30 13.99
CA GLN A 3 1.59 -3.52 13.87
C GLN A 3 1.96 -4.83 13.14
N PRO A 4 1.21 -5.94 13.28
CA PRO A 4 1.43 -7.14 12.46
C PRO A 4 1.14 -6.96 10.96
N ALA A 5 0.25 -6.03 10.59
CA ALA A 5 -0.03 -5.75 9.18
C ALA A 5 1.12 -4.97 8.52
N LEU A 6 1.73 -4.03 9.26
CA LEU A 6 2.90 -3.28 8.79
C LEU A 6 4.14 -4.17 8.68
N SER A 7 4.43 -4.96 9.72
CA SER A 7 5.59 -5.86 9.71
C SER A 7 5.56 -6.88 8.56
N ARG A 8 4.38 -7.39 8.19
CA ARG A 8 4.22 -8.26 7.02
C ARG A 8 4.47 -7.53 5.70
N LEU A 9 4.06 -6.27 5.58
CA LEU A 9 4.33 -5.49 4.38
C LEU A 9 5.84 -5.28 4.17
N GLU A 10 6.56 -4.95 5.25
CA GLU A 10 8.00 -4.71 5.22
C GLU A 10 8.80 -5.99 4.95
N SER A 11 8.30 -7.15 5.39
CA SER A 11 8.93 -8.45 5.16
C SER A 11 8.62 -9.07 3.78
N GLY A 12 7.94 -8.35 2.88
CA GLY A 12 7.53 -8.87 1.57
C GLY A 12 6.33 -9.84 1.62
N GLY A 13 5.44 -9.66 2.60
CA GLY A 13 4.21 -10.43 2.77
C GLY A 13 3.15 -10.19 1.67
N PRO A 14 1.88 -10.59 1.88
CA PRO A 14 0.87 -10.61 0.83
C PRO A 14 0.63 -9.23 0.21
N THR A 15 0.27 -9.20 -1.07
CA THR A 15 -0.03 -7.98 -1.84
C THR A 15 -0.92 -7.03 -1.03
N PRO A 16 -0.45 -5.81 -0.71
CA PRO A 16 -1.22 -4.87 0.09
C PRO A 16 -2.50 -4.46 -0.64
N THR A 17 -3.57 -4.23 0.12
CA THR A 17 -4.81 -3.67 -0.43
C THR A 17 -4.63 -2.18 -0.73
N ILE A 18 -5.44 -1.63 -1.64
CA ILE A 18 -5.47 -0.19 -1.94
C ILE A 18 -5.64 0.63 -0.65
N GLY A 19 -6.50 0.21 0.26
CA GLY A 19 -6.69 0.89 1.55
C GLY A 19 -5.49 0.82 2.51
N VAL A 20 -4.57 -0.13 2.35
CA VAL A 20 -3.27 -0.11 3.05
C VAL A 20 -2.36 0.93 2.41
N LEU A 21 -2.29 0.97 1.09
CA LEU A 21 -1.47 1.93 0.35
C LEU A 21 -1.88 3.39 0.62
N GLU A 22 -3.18 3.66 0.70
CA GLU A 22 -3.70 5.00 1.02
C GLU A 22 -3.25 5.48 2.41
N ARG A 23 -3.31 4.58 3.41
CA ARG A 23 -2.89 4.90 4.78
C ARG A 23 -1.38 5.15 4.88
N LEU A 24 -0.59 4.47 4.05
CA LEU A 24 0.85 4.69 3.97
C LEU A 24 1.17 6.02 3.28
N ALA A 25 0.50 6.34 2.18
CA ALA A 25 0.66 7.62 1.50
C ALA A 25 0.37 8.78 2.46
N HIS A 26 -0.75 8.72 3.20
CA HIS A 26 -1.07 9.71 4.22
C HIS A 26 -0.01 9.79 5.34
N ALA A 27 0.52 8.65 5.81
CA ALA A 27 1.57 8.63 6.84
C ALA A 27 2.90 9.24 6.37
N LEU A 28 3.15 9.22 5.07
CA LEU A 28 4.36 9.74 4.42
C LEU A 28 4.18 11.16 3.85
N ASP A 29 3.06 11.82 4.13
CA ASP A 29 2.68 13.12 3.54
C ASP A 29 2.71 13.11 2.00
N ALA A 30 2.28 11.99 1.42
CA ALA A 30 2.21 11.73 -0.02
C ALA A 30 0.77 11.47 -0.47
N LYS A 31 0.57 11.37 -1.79
CA LYS A 31 -0.71 11.00 -2.41
C LYS A 31 -0.59 9.66 -3.13
N LEU A 32 -1.57 8.79 -2.94
CA LEU A 32 -1.65 7.54 -3.70
C LEU A 32 -2.11 7.83 -5.14
N LYS A 33 -1.31 7.45 -6.13
CA LYS A 33 -1.67 7.46 -7.55
C LYS A 33 -1.90 6.03 -8.02
N VAL A 34 -3.10 5.74 -8.52
CA VAL A 34 -3.45 4.44 -9.11
C VAL A 34 -3.77 4.66 -10.59
N GLU A 35 -3.04 3.98 -11.46
CA GLU A 35 -3.22 4.03 -12.92
C GLU A 35 -3.38 2.61 -13.46
N PHE A 36 -4.32 2.44 -14.39
CA PHE A 36 -4.45 1.23 -15.17
C PHE A 36 -3.81 1.48 -16.53
N THR A 37 -2.94 0.56 -16.96
CA THR A 37 -2.40 0.55 -18.32
C THR A 37 -3.12 -0.52 -19.15
N ASP A 38 -3.04 -0.39 -20.47
CA ASP A 38 -3.56 -1.41 -21.37
C ASP A 38 -2.86 -2.77 -21.11
N ALA A 39 -3.59 -3.86 -21.34
CA ALA A 39 -3.11 -5.22 -21.12
C ALA A 39 -2.33 -5.80 -22.33
N ALA A 40 -2.19 -5.00 -23.39
CA ALA A 40 -1.62 -5.36 -24.68
C ALA A 40 -0.12 -5.69 -24.64
#